data_AF-A0A9X3MP92-F1
#
_entry.id   AF-A0A9X3MP92-F1
#
_cell.length_a   1.000
_cell.length_b   1.000
_cell.length_c   1.000
_cell.angle_alpha   90.00
_cell.angle_beta   90.00
_cell.angle_gamma   90.00
#
_symmetry.space_group_name_H-M   'P 1'
#
loop_
_entity.id
_entity.type
_entity.pdbx_description
1 polymer ?
#
loop_
_entity_poly.entity_id
_entity_poly.type
_entity_poly.pdbx_seq_one_letter_code
_entity_poly.pdbx_strand_id
1 'polypeptide(L)'
;MKKLLIVPLVLLAASCGGDKAGGSGGTVTLRIGTDDTPGRPSGRIITELAREARTLSGGRIRIVGAWQAAGKSHPAWDQRVARMVAAGKLDMGVIPARAWDTEGVTSLRALHAPFLVTSEPLLDRISRGSLAGELLAGLDRAGVVGLALVPEGLRHPFGFKRPLLAPGDYLGATIRVPRSDVAYSLMRTFGALPADLNDQEFKRGSLDGSVAGAESSFALALATMRVATATANVTLYPKADTIVVNREAWDALSDEQRDVLRKAAERAREQTIGSIVPEAEGARRYCEQGGRVVQTTPTGLANLRAAASVVYADLERDPRTKALIGRIRRLARETGTPVAAPAACEPPPVAALAASGDPHALDGVWRARVTYDEGIRAGLAEDVAGHELGLQTIHMDGGRYEWRWRARDGANRCSGRYRIAGDVIVFTDGGECQGSWQAAYTIDGATIRWSRVRALPPAEPGDQAVRELLHGRPWTRIDKPPSFPEGVYRTDMPISFMVAHGVDEGSANDNGGIMTMTFRGGRWLHHVGGNPSNPTDCRGSYAVAGGRVTVHADHPDCGDAYGLDIFTAAWSLRSGELRLSNIASGEGLDAFARVYWGGKPWRKIS
;
A
#
# COMPACT_ATOMS: atom_id res chain seq x y z
N MET A 1 -44.59 -35.72 54.06
CA MET A 1 -44.98 -34.30 53.89
C MET A 1 -44.00 -33.41 54.63
N LYS A 2 -43.03 -32.79 53.93
CA LYS A 2 -42.13 -31.77 54.47
C LYS A 2 -42.23 -30.54 53.55
N LYS A 3 -42.69 -29.42 54.10
CA LYS A 3 -42.84 -28.13 53.42
C LYS A 3 -41.46 -27.49 53.28
N LEU A 4 -41.09 -27.10 52.05
CA LEU A 4 -39.90 -26.30 51.76
C LEU A 4 -40.34 -24.83 51.63
N LEU A 5 -39.75 -23.94 52.42
CA LEU A 5 -39.92 -22.49 52.32
C LEU A 5 -39.23 -21.96 51.06
N ILE A 6 -39.93 -21.11 50.30
CA ILE A 6 -39.38 -20.28 49.22
C ILE A 6 -39.26 -18.85 49.76
N VAL A 7 -38.05 -18.29 49.75
CA VAL A 7 -37.78 -16.87 50.01
C VAL A 7 -37.65 -16.16 48.65
N PRO A 8 -38.36 -15.05 48.38
CA PRO A 8 -38.25 -14.35 47.11
C PRO A 8 -37.02 -13.43 47.11
N LEU A 9 -36.20 -13.58 46.07
CA LEU A 9 -35.06 -12.72 45.75
C LEU A 9 -35.57 -11.43 45.10
N VAL A 10 -35.45 -10.29 45.79
CA VAL A 10 -35.75 -8.97 45.25
C VAL A 10 -34.61 -8.56 44.30
N LEU A 11 -34.87 -8.53 42.99
CA LEU A 11 -33.97 -7.91 42.01
C LEU A 11 -34.13 -6.39 42.06
N LEU A 12 -33.10 -5.68 42.53
CA LEU A 12 -32.95 -4.24 42.29
C LEU A 12 -32.57 -4.01 40.82
N ALA A 13 -33.46 -3.35 40.08
CA ALA A 13 -33.16 -2.82 38.76
C ALA A 13 -32.24 -1.59 38.89
N ALA A 14 -30.98 -1.74 38.48
CA ALA A 14 -30.06 -0.61 38.33
C ALA A 14 -30.41 0.17 37.05
N SER A 15 -31.05 1.33 37.23
CA SER A 15 -31.26 2.32 36.18
C SER A 15 -29.94 3.02 35.87
N CYS A 16 -29.31 2.70 34.73
CA CYS A 16 -28.20 3.46 34.16
C CYS A 16 -28.71 4.79 33.58
N GLY A 17 -28.97 5.77 34.45
CA GLY A 17 -29.09 7.18 34.06
C GLY A 17 -27.69 7.79 34.03
N GLY A 18 -27.24 8.26 32.86
CA GLY A 18 -25.95 8.93 32.72
C GLY A 18 -25.93 10.28 33.43
N ASP A 19 -24.93 10.47 34.28
CA ASP A 19 -24.67 11.73 34.99
C ASP A 19 -24.37 12.86 33.98
N LYS A 20 -25.37 13.69 33.71
CA LYS A 20 -25.25 14.96 32.96
C LYS A 20 -25.30 16.21 33.85
N ALA A 21 -25.09 16.06 35.16
CA ALA A 21 -25.14 17.20 36.10
C ALA A 21 -23.74 17.82 36.28
N GLY A 22 -23.48 18.89 35.54
CA GLY A 22 -22.32 19.78 35.74
C GLY A 22 -22.51 20.69 36.95
N GLY A 23 -22.17 20.19 38.14
CA GLY A 23 -21.83 21.01 39.31
C GLY A 23 -20.31 21.16 39.41
N SER A 24 -19.84 22.26 40.03
CA SER A 24 -18.42 22.62 40.19
C SER A 24 -17.61 21.52 40.90
N GLY A 25 -17.13 20.52 40.15
CA GLY A 25 -16.37 19.39 40.66
C GLY A 25 -16.60 18.04 39.96
N GLY A 26 -17.64 17.90 39.15
CA GLY A 26 -17.96 16.63 38.46
C GLY A 26 -17.06 16.29 37.27
N THR A 27 -16.88 15.00 36.99
CA THR A 27 -16.28 14.54 35.73
C THR A 27 -17.31 14.65 34.60
N VAL A 28 -17.00 15.34 33.51
CA VAL A 28 -17.83 15.41 32.31
C VAL A 28 -17.28 14.46 31.24
N THR A 29 -18.18 13.70 30.60
CA THR A 29 -17.85 12.85 29.46
C THR A 29 -18.55 13.39 28.21
N LEU A 30 -17.77 13.73 27.18
CA LEU A 30 -18.25 14.26 25.90
C LEU A 30 -18.02 13.23 24.80
N ARG A 31 -19.05 12.93 24.02
CA ARG A 31 -18.96 12.07 22.84
C ARG A 31 -18.61 12.91 21.62
N ILE A 32 -17.49 12.62 20.97
CA ILE A 32 -17.02 13.34 19.78
C ILE A 32 -17.13 12.46 18.54
N GLY A 33 -17.80 12.95 17.50
CA GLY A 33 -17.97 12.21 16.25
C GLY A 33 -17.04 12.61 15.12
N THR A 34 -16.70 11.63 14.29
CA THR A 34 -16.18 11.80 12.94
C THR A 34 -16.63 10.59 12.10
N ASP A 35 -16.61 10.70 10.77
CA ASP A 35 -16.81 9.51 9.93
C ASP A 35 -15.52 8.72 9.65
N ASP A 36 -14.39 9.26 10.10
CA ASP A 36 -13.09 8.59 10.03
C ASP A 36 -12.93 7.48 11.09
N THR A 37 -11.89 6.67 10.90
CA THR A 37 -11.36 5.72 11.89
C THR A 37 -10.17 6.34 12.65
N PRO A 38 -9.76 5.80 13.82
CA PRO A 38 -8.68 6.39 14.63
C PRO A 38 -7.35 6.64 13.91
N GLY A 39 -7.01 5.82 12.90
CA GLY A 39 -5.77 5.93 12.14
C GLY A 39 -5.75 7.04 11.08
N ARG A 40 -6.92 7.58 10.72
CA ARG A 40 -7.09 8.63 9.70
C ARG A 40 -7.01 10.04 10.29
N PRO A 41 -6.79 11.09 9.47
CA PRO A 41 -6.50 12.43 9.95
C PRO A 41 -7.47 12.95 11.02
N SER A 42 -8.79 12.93 10.78
CA SER A 42 -9.76 13.44 11.76
C SER A 42 -9.82 12.57 13.03
N GLY A 43 -9.49 11.28 12.93
CA GLY A 43 -9.37 10.39 14.09
C GLY A 43 -8.14 10.64 14.96
N ARG A 44 -7.02 11.03 14.34
CA ARG A 44 -5.83 11.50 15.08
C ARG A 44 -6.12 12.79 15.84
N ILE A 45 -6.85 13.75 15.24
CA ILE A 45 -7.27 14.99 15.90
C ILE A 45 -8.09 14.68 17.16
N ILE A 46 -9.07 13.76 17.08
CA ILE A 46 -9.87 13.34 18.23
C ILE A 46 -8.99 12.73 19.33
N THR A 47 -8.04 11.88 18.94
CA THR A 47 -7.14 11.21 19.87
C THR A 47 -6.29 12.21 20.65
N GLU A 48 -5.70 13.19 19.96
CA GLU A 48 -4.91 14.24 20.60
C GLU A 48 -5.76 15.18 21.45
N LEU A 49 -6.93 15.58 20.96
CA LEU A 49 -7.88 16.40 21.73
C LEU A 49 -8.28 15.71 23.04
N ALA A 50 -8.60 14.41 22.99
CA ALA A 50 -8.97 13.64 24.16
C ALA A 50 -7.81 13.54 25.17
N ARG A 51 -6.57 13.36 24.68
CA ARG A 51 -5.37 13.34 25.51
C ARG A 51 -5.13 14.68 26.20
N GLU A 52 -5.15 15.78 25.45
CA GLU A 52 -4.90 17.12 25.99
C GLU A 52 -6.00 17.57 26.95
N ALA A 53 -7.27 17.30 26.65
CA ALA A 53 -8.38 17.62 27.55
C ALA A 53 -8.29 16.85 28.87
N ARG A 54 -7.92 15.56 28.82
CA ARG A 54 -7.70 14.75 30.02
C ARG A 54 -6.55 15.28 30.85
N THR A 55 -5.41 15.60 30.23
CA THR A 55 -4.23 16.12 30.92
C THR A 55 -4.51 17.48 31.57
N LEU A 56 -5.03 18.43 30.81
CA LEU A 56 -5.29 19.80 31.29
C LEU A 56 -6.38 19.87 32.37
N SER A 57 -7.34 18.94 32.36
CA SER A 57 -8.41 18.89 33.37
C SER A 57 -8.08 18.06 34.61
N GLY A 58 -6.94 17.35 34.63
CA GLY A 58 -6.66 16.34 35.65
C GLY A 58 -7.62 15.15 35.60
N GLY A 59 -8.12 14.80 34.42
CA GLY A 59 -9.06 13.69 34.18
C GLY A 59 -10.54 14.02 34.37
N ARG A 60 -10.89 15.27 34.69
CA ARG A 60 -12.28 15.73 34.86
C ARG A 60 -13.03 15.94 33.55
N ILE A 61 -12.33 16.08 32.43
CA ILE A 61 -12.92 16.07 31.09
C ILE A 61 -12.46 14.80 30.39
N ARG A 62 -13.42 13.98 29.97
CA ARG A 62 -13.19 12.77 29.19
C ARG A 62 -13.87 12.92 27.84
N ILE A 63 -13.14 12.63 26.77
CA ILE A 63 -13.65 12.68 25.40
C ILE A 63 -13.62 11.26 24.84
N VAL A 64 -14.76 10.80 24.35
CA VAL A 64 -14.94 9.44 23.81
C VAL A 64 -15.28 9.54 22.33
N GLY A 65 -14.44 8.94 21.48
CA GLY A 65 -14.63 8.93 20.02
C GLY A 65 -15.82 8.05 19.59
N ALA A 66 -16.67 8.61 18.74
CA ALA A 66 -17.66 7.89 17.95
C ALA A 66 -17.16 7.85 16.50
N TRP A 67 -16.60 6.71 16.12
CA TRP A 67 -15.99 6.46 14.81
C TRP A 67 -17.04 6.04 13.79
N GLN A 68 -16.85 6.40 12.51
CA GLN A 68 -17.82 6.10 11.44
C GLN A 68 -19.25 6.49 11.86
N ALA A 69 -19.39 7.66 12.47
CA ALA A 69 -20.61 8.03 13.18
C ALA A 69 -21.84 8.14 12.25
N ALA A 70 -21.63 8.35 10.95
CA ALA A 70 -22.70 8.38 9.97
C ALA A 70 -23.17 6.98 9.51
N GLY A 71 -22.47 5.91 9.92
CA GLY A 71 -22.66 4.54 9.45
C GLY A 71 -21.82 4.21 8.22
N LYS A 72 -21.70 2.91 7.89
CA LYS A 72 -20.89 2.46 6.75
C LYS A 72 -21.54 2.83 5.41
N SER A 73 -20.75 3.35 4.47
CA SER A 73 -21.11 3.51 3.05
C SER A 73 -22.30 4.45 2.76
N HIS A 74 -22.40 5.59 3.45
CA HIS A 74 -23.41 6.62 3.14
C HIS A 74 -22.81 7.84 2.44
N PRO A 75 -23.40 8.36 1.35
CA PRO A 75 -23.00 9.66 0.82
C PRO A 75 -23.28 10.77 1.84
N ALA A 76 -22.55 11.88 1.71
CA ALA A 76 -22.62 13.03 2.59
C ALA A 76 -22.39 12.68 4.08
N TRP A 77 -21.44 11.78 4.35
CA TRP A 77 -21.13 11.32 5.70
C TRP A 77 -20.73 12.47 6.63
N ASP A 78 -19.93 13.43 6.16
CA ASP A 78 -19.50 14.58 6.96
C ASP A 78 -20.70 15.46 7.35
N GLN A 79 -21.63 15.70 6.42
CA GLN A 79 -22.86 16.43 6.69
C GLN A 79 -23.76 15.69 7.69
N ARG A 80 -23.81 14.37 7.63
CA ARG A 80 -24.55 13.56 8.61
C ARG A 80 -23.97 13.73 10.01
N VAL A 81 -22.65 13.66 10.16
CA VAL A 81 -21.99 13.91 11.45
C VAL A 81 -22.24 15.34 11.93
N ALA A 82 -22.16 16.34 11.03
CA ALA A 82 -22.48 17.73 11.36
C ALA A 82 -23.89 17.90 11.92
N ARG A 83 -24.89 17.30 11.28
CA ARG A 83 -26.28 17.31 11.76
C ARG A 83 -26.47 16.57 13.07
N MET A 84 -25.73 15.48 13.31
CA MET A 84 -25.77 14.76 14.59
C MET A 84 -25.26 15.61 15.75
N VAL A 85 -24.18 16.38 15.52
CA VAL A 85 -23.67 17.33 16.53
C VAL A 85 -24.64 18.49 16.71
N ALA A 86 -25.13 19.09 15.63
CA ALA A 86 -26.11 20.18 15.70
C ALA A 86 -27.40 19.76 16.46
N ALA A 87 -27.85 18.52 16.26
CA ALA A 87 -29.03 17.96 16.95
C ALA A 87 -28.75 17.41 18.36
N GLY A 88 -27.53 17.55 18.90
CA GLY A 88 -27.18 17.10 20.25
C GLY A 88 -27.09 15.57 20.42
N LYS A 89 -27.08 14.80 19.32
CA LYS A 89 -26.85 13.34 19.36
C LYS A 89 -25.38 13.00 19.67
N LEU A 90 -24.49 13.93 19.35
CA LEU A 90 -23.08 13.95 19.71
C LEU A 90 -22.78 15.30 20.35
N ASP A 91 -21.97 15.30 21.40
CA ASP A 91 -21.63 16.53 22.12
C ASP A 91 -20.60 17.37 21.35
N MET A 92 -19.72 16.71 20.60
CA MET A 92 -18.64 17.34 19.83
C MET A 92 -18.48 16.69 18.45
N GLY A 93 -17.76 17.35 17.54
CA GLY A 93 -17.36 16.76 16.26
C GLY A 93 -16.03 17.29 15.73
N VAL A 94 -15.33 16.44 14.97
CA VAL A 94 -14.29 16.87 14.03
C VAL A 94 -14.86 16.70 12.63
N ILE A 95 -15.15 17.81 11.98
CA ILE A 95 -15.91 17.86 10.72
C ILE A 95 -15.14 18.72 9.70
N PRO A 96 -14.92 18.26 8.47
CA PRO A 96 -14.29 19.07 7.42
C PRO A 96 -15.01 20.39 7.19
N ALA A 97 -14.26 21.49 7.11
CA ALA A 97 -14.82 22.84 6.95
C ALA A 97 -15.75 22.97 5.73
N ARG A 98 -15.47 22.20 4.67
CA ARG A 98 -16.32 22.14 3.46
C ARG A 98 -17.72 21.64 3.74
N ALA A 99 -17.90 20.74 4.70
CA ALA A 99 -19.16 20.05 4.89
C ALA A 99 -20.27 21.00 5.36
N TRP A 100 -19.90 22.08 6.04
CA TRP A 100 -20.83 23.06 6.58
C TRP A 100 -21.50 23.94 5.52
N ASP A 101 -21.01 23.96 4.28
CA ASP A 101 -21.58 24.83 3.24
C ASP A 101 -23.01 24.44 2.85
N THR A 102 -23.32 23.14 2.84
CA THR A 102 -24.66 22.57 2.65
C THR A 102 -25.52 22.63 3.91
N GLU A 103 -24.91 22.91 5.07
CA GLU A 103 -25.58 23.09 6.35
C GLU A 103 -25.85 24.57 6.66
N GLY A 104 -25.76 25.44 5.66
CA GLY A 104 -26.11 26.86 5.75
C GLY A 104 -25.00 27.77 6.30
N VAL A 105 -23.79 27.27 6.52
CA VAL A 105 -22.66 28.07 7.02
C VAL A 105 -21.84 28.61 5.86
N THR A 106 -22.01 29.90 5.55
CA THR A 106 -21.34 30.54 4.41
C THR A 106 -19.93 31.05 4.72
N SER A 107 -19.58 31.28 6.00
CA SER A 107 -18.27 31.83 6.40
C SER A 107 -17.11 30.93 5.98
N LEU A 108 -17.24 29.61 6.15
CA LEU A 108 -16.21 28.63 5.84
C LEU A 108 -16.02 28.40 4.33
N ARG A 109 -16.96 28.87 3.49
CA ARG A 109 -16.83 28.80 2.02
C ARG A 109 -15.62 29.58 1.51
N ALA A 110 -15.19 30.61 2.23
CA ALA A 110 -14.01 31.41 1.86
C ALA A 110 -12.71 30.57 1.83
N LEU A 111 -12.60 29.51 2.64
CA LEU A 111 -11.46 28.59 2.59
C LEU A 111 -11.43 27.79 1.28
N HIS A 112 -12.60 27.46 0.73
CA HIS A 112 -12.75 26.67 -0.49
C HIS A 112 -12.81 27.53 -1.76
N ALA A 113 -12.56 28.84 -1.64
CA ALA A 113 -12.44 29.72 -2.79
C ALA A 113 -11.28 29.23 -3.68
N PRO A 114 -11.55 28.89 -4.97
CA PRO A 114 -10.56 28.24 -5.81
C PRO A 114 -9.29 29.06 -5.97
N PHE A 115 -8.12 28.42 -5.87
CA PHE A 115 -6.80 29.05 -6.03
C PHE A 115 -6.49 30.19 -5.05
N LEU A 116 -7.24 30.31 -3.94
CA LEU A 116 -7.04 31.38 -2.97
C LEU A 116 -5.98 31.04 -1.91
N VAL A 117 -6.12 29.87 -1.29
CA VAL A 117 -5.16 29.36 -0.29
C VAL A 117 -4.37 28.23 -0.93
N THR A 118 -3.16 28.57 -1.37
CA THR A 118 -2.31 27.69 -2.20
C THR A 118 -0.95 27.39 -1.58
N SER A 119 -0.79 27.64 -0.28
CA SER A 119 0.46 27.34 0.42
C SER A 119 0.22 26.96 1.88
N GLU A 120 1.03 26.03 2.38
CA GLU A 120 1.00 25.58 3.78
C GLU A 120 1.24 26.75 4.75
N PRO A 121 2.22 27.67 4.53
CA PRO A 121 2.41 28.82 5.41
C PRO A 121 1.19 29.76 5.49
N LEU A 122 0.45 29.94 4.39
CA LEU A 122 -0.79 30.73 4.41
C LEU A 122 -1.87 30.00 5.20
N LEU A 123 -2.05 28.70 4.97
CA LEU A 123 -3.03 27.89 5.70
C LEU A 123 -2.73 27.86 7.21
N ASP A 124 -1.47 27.77 7.60
CA ASP A 124 -1.02 27.85 8.99
C ASP A 124 -1.32 29.22 9.61
N ARG A 125 -1.03 30.33 8.91
CA ARG A 125 -1.38 31.67 9.38
C ARG A 125 -2.90 31.86 9.51
N ILE A 126 -3.69 31.29 8.60
CA ILE A 126 -5.15 31.33 8.69
C ILE A 126 -5.62 30.59 9.94
N SER A 127 -5.13 29.37 10.17
CA SER A 127 -5.56 28.51 11.28
C SER A 127 -5.13 29.00 12.67
N ARG A 128 -3.97 29.67 12.76
CA ARG A 128 -3.43 30.26 14.00
C ARG A 128 -3.93 31.67 14.29
N GLY A 129 -4.36 32.39 13.25
CA GLY A 129 -4.66 33.81 13.34
C GLY A 129 -6.11 34.12 13.74
N SER A 130 -6.39 35.41 13.97
CA SER A 130 -7.74 35.90 14.27
C SER A 130 -8.78 35.58 13.20
N LEU A 131 -8.35 35.33 11.96
CA LEU A 131 -9.21 34.90 10.88
C LEU A 131 -9.87 33.53 11.14
N ALA A 132 -9.21 32.58 11.82
CA ALA A 132 -9.84 31.31 12.22
C ALA A 132 -11.09 31.55 13.08
N GLY A 133 -11.01 32.46 14.05
CA GLY A 133 -12.15 32.81 14.91
C GLY A 133 -13.33 33.39 14.10
N GLU A 134 -13.06 34.28 13.15
CA GLU A 134 -14.12 34.88 12.32
C GLU A 134 -14.78 33.89 11.35
N LEU A 135 -13.98 32.93 10.83
CA LEU A 135 -14.47 31.81 10.04
C LEU A 135 -15.37 30.90 10.87
N LEU A 136 -14.91 30.49 12.05
CA LEU A 136 -15.61 29.59 12.97
C LEU A 136 -16.88 30.22 13.58
N ALA A 137 -16.91 31.53 13.79
CA ALA A 137 -18.08 32.25 14.30
C ALA A 137 -19.31 32.17 13.37
N GLY A 138 -19.21 31.63 12.15
CA GLY A 138 -20.39 31.35 11.32
C GLY A 138 -21.14 30.10 11.73
N LEU A 139 -20.47 29.19 12.45
CA LEU A 139 -21.02 27.93 12.92
C LEU A 139 -22.13 28.10 13.98
N ASP A 140 -22.19 29.26 14.64
CA ASP A 140 -23.24 29.60 15.59
C ASP A 140 -24.64 29.42 14.99
N ARG A 141 -24.80 29.72 13.68
CA ARG A 141 -26.07 29.54 12.94
C ARG A 141 -26.48 28.08 12.77
N ALA A 142 -25.52 27.16 12.84
CA ALA A 142 -25.75 25.72 12.78
C ALA A 142 -25.93 25.09 14.18
N GLY A 143 -26.04 25.90 15.23
CA GLY A 143 -26.24 25.40 16.60
C GLY A 143 -25.00 24.79 17.25
N VAL A 144 -23.80 25.14 16.77
CA VAL A 144 -22.53 24.63 17.31
C VAL A 144 -21.53 25.76 17.56
N VAL A 145 -20.59 25.52 18.47
CA VAL A 145 -19.46 26.40 18.80
C VAL A 145 -18.21 25.86 18.15
N GLY A 146 -17.51 26.67 17.34
CA GLY A 146 -16.20 26.31 16.81
C GLY A 146 -15.07 26.58 17.80
N LEU A 147 -14.26 25.57 18.11
CA LEU A 147 -13.11 25.67 19.02
C LEU A 147 -11.79 25.90 18.30
N ALA A 148 -11.57 25.20 17.20
CA ALA A 148 -10.34 25.29 16.42
C ALA A 148 -10.58 24.92 14.95
N LEU A 149 -9.79 25.55 14.07
CA LEU A 149 -9.65 25.18 12.66
C LEU A 149 -8.32 24.44 12.50
N VAL A 150 -8.37 23.17 12.13
CA VAL A 150 -7.20 22.29 12.06
C VAL A 150 -6.84 22.03 10.61
N PRO A 151 -5.68 22.50 10.12
CA PRO A 151 -5.28 22.25 8.74
C PRO A 151 -4.84 20.79 8.54
N GLU A 152 -5.01 20.27 7.33
CA GLU A 152 -4.54 18.93 6.94
C GLU A 152 -3.60 18.97 5.74
N GLY A 153 -3.98 19.68 4.67
CA GLY A 153 -3.13 19.79 3.48
C GLY A 153 -3.85 20.40 2.28
N LEU A 154 -3.09 20.64 1.22
CA LEU A 154 -3.58 21.24 -0.01
C LEU A 154 -4.16 20.19 -0.96
N ARG A 155 -5.20 20.56 -1.71
CA ARG A 155 -5.93 19.64 -2.59
C ARG A 155 -5.55 19.90 -4.05
N HIS A 156 -5.05 18.87 -4.71
CA HIS A 156 -4.63 18.83 -6.10
C HIS A 156 -5.49 17.83 -6.88
N PRO A 157 -5.63 18.01 -8.20
CA PRO A 157 -6.32 17.04 -9.04
C PRO A 157 -5.41 15.83 -9.32
N PHE A 158 -6.00 14.64 -9.22
CA PHE A 158 -5.39 13.35 -9.55
C PHE A 158 -6.15 12.74 -10.72
N GLY A 159 -5.47 12.63 -11.86
CA GLY A 159 -5.98 12.01 -13.08
C GLY A 159 -5.60 10.54 -13.14
N PHE A 160 -6.59 9.69 -13.36
CA PHE A 160 -6.45 8.26 -13.18
C PHE A 160 -5.92 7.49 -14.39
N LYS A 161 -6.38 7.87 -15.58
CA LYS A 161 -5.90 7.32 -16.86
C LYS A 161 -5.02 8.32 -17.61
N ARG A 162 -5.35 9.60 -17.48
CA ARG A 162 -4.66 10.74 -18.07
C ARG A 162 -4.56 11.87 -17.04
N PRO A 163 -3.54 12.72 -17.09
CA PRO A 163 -3.44 13.87 -16.19
C PRO A 163 -4.58 14.86 -16.46
N LEU A 164 -4.92 15.64 -15.44
CA LEU A 164 -5.91 16.73 -15.52
C LEU A 164 -5.15 18.06 -15.57
N LEU A 165 -4.95 18.60 -16.77
CA LEU A 165 -4.04 19.74 -17.00
C LEU A 165 -4.78 21.03 -17.37
N ALA A 166 -5.90 20.93 -18.06
CA ALA A 166 -6.70 22.07 -18.50
C ALA A 166 -8.20 21.72 -18.49
N PRO A 167 -9.14 22.68 -18.61
CA PRO A 167 -10.58 22.39 -18.56
C PRO A 167 -11.03 21.27 -19.52
N GLY A 168 -10.44 21.15 -20.72
CA GLY A 168 -10.75 20.06 -21.66
C GLY A 168 -10.48 18.65 -21.12
N ASP A 169 -9.63 18.51 -20.10
CA ASP A 169 -9.39 17.21 -19.44
C ASP A 169 -10.51 16.79 -18.49
N TYR A 170 -11.30 17.76 -18.03
CA TYR A 170 -12.41 17.56 -17.10
C TYR A 170 -13.75 17.37 -17.81
N LEU A 171 -13.85 17.76 -19.09
CA LEU A 171 -15.12 17.77 -19.83
C LEU A 171 -15.79 16.38 -19.85
N GLY A 172 -16.99 16.28 -19.27
CA GLY A 172 -17.78 15.05 -19.16
C GLY A 172 -17.18 13.99 -18.23
N ALA A 173 -16.05 14.30 -17.57
CA ALA A 173 -15.33 13.37 -16.73
C ALA A 173 -15.98 13.30 -15.34
N THR A 174 -16.26 12.09 -14.84
CA THR A 174 -16.66 11.91 -13.44
C THR A 174 -15.44 12.09 -12.54
N ILE A 175 -15.49 13.06 -11.62
CA ILE A 175 -14.42 13.34 -10.66
C ILE A 175 -14.95 13.10 -9.25
N ARG A 176 -14.31 12.22 -8.48
CA ARG A 176 -14.68 12.04 -7.07
C ARG A 176 -14.30 13.28 -6.29
N VAL A 177 -15.31 13.90 -5.67
CA VAL A 177 -15.15 15.02 -4.75
C VAL A 177 -16.13 14.82 -3.61
N PRO A 178 -15.68 14.84 -2.34
CA PRO A 178 -16.57 14.79 -1.19
C PRO A 178 -17.61 15.92 -1.25
N ARG A 179 -18.81 15.69 -0.72
CA ARG A 179 -19.90 16.65 -0.87
C ARG A 179 -19.55 18.04 -0.33
N SER A 180 -19.65 19.03 -1.22
CA SER A 180 -19.57 20.48 -0.96
C SER A 180 -20.14 21.23 -2.16
N ASP A 181 -20.95 22.25 -1.91
CA ASP A 181 -21.51 23.07 -2.98
C ASP A 181 -20.43 23.85 -3.73
N VAL A 182 -19.43 24.40 -3.02
CA VAL A 182 -18.33 25.16 -3.63
C VAL A 182 -17.42 24.26 -4.47
N ALA A 183 -17.03 23.10 -3.93
CA ALA A 183 -16.16 22.17 -4.67
C ALA A 183 -16.88 21.57 -5.88
N TYR A 184 -18.17 21.27 -5.77
CA TYR A 184 -18.98 20.80 -6.89
C TYR A 184 -19.14 21.87 -7.97
N SER A 185 -19.36 23.13 -7.56
CA SER A 185 -19.41 24.26 -8.49
C SER A 185 -18.12 24.37 -9.28
N LEU A 186 -16.96 24.31 -8.61
CA LEU A 186 -15.64 24.33 -9.26
C LEU A 186 -15.46 23.21 -10.29
N MET A 187 -15.81 21.97 -9.96
CA MET A 187 -15.69 20.87 -10.93
C MET A 187 -16.59 21.08 -12.14
N ARG A 188 -17.82 21.57 -11.92
CA ARG A 188 -18.75 21.87 -13.02
C ARG A 188 -18.27 23.00 -13.91
N THR A 189 -17.59 24.03 -13.38
CA THR A 189 -17.03 25.08 -14.23
C THR A 189 -15.88 24.58 -15.10
N PHE A 190 -15.20 23.50 -14.70
CA PHE A 190 -14.26 22.78 -15.56
C PHE A 190 -14.95 21.83 -16.56
N GLY A 191 -16.27 21.63 -16.46
CA GLY A 191 -17.04 20.71 -17.31
C GLY A 191 -17.12 19.28 -16.79
N ALA A 192 -16.64 19.01 -15.57
CA ALA A 192 -16.70 17.70 -14.94
C ALA A 192 -18.05 17.41 -14.26
N LEU A 193 -18.27 16.12 -13.98
CA LEU A 193 -19.38 15.60 -13.20
C LEU A 193 -18.87 15.22 -11.78
N PRO A 194 -18.99 16.11 -10.78
CA PRO A 194 -18.55 15.79 -9.42
C PRO A 194 -19.45 14.73 -8.79
N ALA A 195 -18.85 13.74 -8.12
CA ALA A 195 -19.57 12.68 -7.43
C ALA A 195 -18.99 12.41 -6.02
N ASP A 196 -19.87 12.30 -5.03
CA ASP A 196 -19.53 11.89 -3.67
C ASP A 196 -19.72 10.37 -3.55
N LEU A 197 -18.65 9.65 -3.83
CA LEU A 197 -18.63 8.18 -3.87
C LEU A 197 -18.10 7.65 -2.55
N ASN A 198 -18.72 6.57 -2.06
CA ASN A 198 -18.14 5.79 -0.98
C ASN A 198 -16.87 5.05 -1.46
N ASP A 199 -16.08 4.51 -0.53
CA ASP A 199 -14.79 3.91 -0.87
C ASP A 199 -14.90 2.69 -1.80
N GLN A 200 -15.98 1.90 -1.71
CA GLN A 200 -16.19 0.75 -2.59
C GLN A 200 -16.56 1.16 -4.02
N GLU A 201 -17.46 2.13 -4.16
CA GLU A 201 -17.85 2.72 -5.45
C GLU A 201 -16.66 3.40 -6.11
N PHE A 202 -15.88 4.14 -5.32
CA PHE A 202 -14.68 4.79 -5.81
C PHE A 202 -13.63 3.79 -6.28
N LYS A 203 -13.35 2.74 -5.50
CA LYS A 203 -12.39 1.70 -5.91
C LYS A 203 -12.82 1.07 -7.23
N ARG A 204 -14.08 0.63 -7.32
CA ARG A 204 -14.63 0.01 -8.54
C ARG A 204 -14.58 0.96 -9.73
N GLY A 205 -15.11 2.17 -9.57
CA GLY A 205 -15.19 3.15 -10.65
C GLY A 205 -13.82 3.64 -11.12
N SER A 206 -12.85 3.64 -10.21
CA SER A 206 -11.46 3.89 -10.57
C SER A 206 -10.90 2.71 -11.39
N LEU A 207 -11.16 1.45 -11.03
CA LEU A 207 -10.65 0.29 -11.77
C LEU A 207 -11.28 0.15 -13.17
N ASP A 208 -12.60 0.31 -13.29
CA ASP A 208 -13.31 0.18 -14.57
C ASP A 208 -13.22 1.45 -15.46
N GLY A 209 -12.71 2.55 -14.91
CA GLY A 209 -12.50 3.82 -15.62
C GLY A 209 -13.73 4.72 -15.71
N SER A 210 -14.85 4.38 -15.08
CA SER A 210 -16.04 5.24 -14.97
C SER A 210 -15.79 6.49 -14.11
N VAL A 211 -14.79 6.45 -13.22
CA VAL A 211 -14.26 7.60 -12.49
C VAL A 211 -12.91 7.98 -13.09
N ALA A 212 -12.81 9.19 -13.61
CA ALA A 212 -11.64 9.68 -14.36
C ALA A 212 -10.58 10.35 -13.47
N GLY A 213 -10.96 10.73 -12.26
CA GLY A 213 -10.04 11.35 -11.31
C GLY A 213 -10.67 11.65 -9.95
N ALA A 214 -9.88 12.25 -9.09
CA ALA A 214 -10.29 12.72 -7.76
C ALA A 214 -9.48 13.97 -7.38
N GLU A 215 -9.81 14.57 -6.24
CA GLU A 215 -8.99 15.60 -5.60
C GLU A 215 -8.44 15.10 -4.25
N SER A 216 -7.16 15.38 -3.96
CA SER A 216 -6.53 15.00 -2.68
C SER A 216 -5.23 15.75 -2.41
N SER A 217 -4.66 15.57 -1.21
CA SER A 217 -3.25 15.82 -0.96
C SER A 217 -2.40 14.62 -1.39
N PHE A 218 -1.10 14.84 -1.65
CA PHE A 218 -0.17 13.76 -1.99
C PHE A 218 -0.09 12.69 -0.90
N ALA A 219 0.02 13.11 0.37
CA ALA A 219 0.12 12.20 1.50
C ALA A 219 -1.13 11.32 1.67
N LEU A 220 -2.33 11.89 1.50
CA LEU A 220 -3.56 11.12 1.61
C LEU A 220 -3.81 10.25 0.37
N ALA A 221 -3.39 10.69 -0.83
CA ALA A 221 -3.53 9.91 -2.06
C ALA A 221 -2.82 8.56 -1.95
N LEU A 222 -1.63 8.51 -1.34
CA LEU A 222 -0.89 7.28 -1.06
C LEU A 222 -1.68 6.26 -0.24
N ALA A 223 -2.54 6.72 0.68
CA ALA A 223 -3.30 5.86 1.58
C ALA A 223 -4.70 5.50 1.06
N THR A 224 -5.20 6.21 0.04
CA THR A 224 -6.65 6.20 -0.27
C THR A 224 -6.99 6.07 -1.75
N MET A 225 -5.99 6.14 -2.64
CA MET A 225 -6.19 6.07 -4.09
C MET A 225 -5.24 5.05 -4.70
N ARG A 226 -5.67 4.45 -5.81
CA ARG A 226 -4.71 3.79 -6.69
C ARG A 226 -3.72 4.81 -7.29
N VAL A 227 -2.61 4.29 -7.79
CA VAL A 227 -1.64 5.07 -8.58
C VAL A 227 -2.34 5.90 -9.66
N ALA A 228 -2.01 7.19 -9.68
CA ALA A 228 -2.59 8.21 -10.53
C ALA A 228 -1.52 9.24 -10.91
N THR A 229 -1.90 10.20 -11.76
CA THR A 229 -1.08 11.37 -12.06
C THR A 229 -1.62 12.61 -11.36
N ALA A 230 -0.85 13.19 -10.45
CA ALA A 230 -1.17 14.45 -9.79
C ALA A 230 -0.71 15.67 -10.60
N THR A 231 -1.49 16.76 -10.64
CA THR A 231 -1.06 18.04 -11.25
C THR A 231 -0.67 19.05 -10.16
N ALA A 232 0.61 19.12 -9.81
CA ALA A 232 1.11 19.77 -8.59
C ALA A 232 1.00 21.29 -8.55
N ASN A 233 0.97 21.98 -9.69
CA ASN A 233 0.83 23.44 -9.73
C ASN A 233 -0.64 23.89 -9.83
N VAL A 234 -1.59 22.97 -9.63
CA VAL A 234 -3.03 23.24 -9.56
C VAL A 234 -3.53 22.96 -8.15
N THR A 235 -3.27 23.89 -7.24
CA THR A 235 -3.86 23.85 -5.89
C THR A 235 -5.29 24.39 -5.94
N LEU A 236 -6.27 23.51 -5.80
CA LEU A 236 -7.69 23.86 -5.88
C LEU A 236 -8.11 24.68 -4.65
N TYR A 237 -7.84 24.16 -3.46
CA TYR A 237 -8.16 24.75 -2.15
C TYR A 237 -7.46 23.92 -1.04
N PRO A 238 -7.39 24.39 0.23
CA PRO A 238 -6.91 23.61 1.35
C PRO A 238 -8.02 22.71 1.91
N LYS A 239 -7.64 21.61 2.56
CA LYS A 239 -8.49 20.90 3.51
C LYS A 239 -8.14 21.34 4.93
N ALA A 240 -9.16 21.73 5.67
CA ALA A 240 -9.11 21.97 7.11
C ALA A 240 -10.34 21.40 7.78
N ASP A 241 -10.18 20.85 8.97
CA ASP A 241 -11.24 20.36 9.84
C ASP A 241 -11.62 21.40 10.88
N THR A 242 -12.87 21.38 11.32
CA THR A 242 -13.36 22.17 12.46
C THR A 242 -13.55 21.26 13.66
N ILE A 243 -12.99 21.64 14.80
CA ILE A 243 -13.37 21.06 16.10
C ILE A 243 -14.56 21.87 16.61
N VAL A 244 -15.71 21.22 16.78
CA VAL A 244 -16.95 21.87 17.20
C VAL A 244 -17.58 21.21 18.42
N VAL A 245 -18.39 21.97 19.15
CA VAL A 245 -19.22 21.50 20.28
C VAL A 245 -20.67 21.89 20.01
N ASN A 246 -21.62 21.00 20.28
CA ASN A 246 -23.03 21.36 20.31
C ASN A 246 -23.27 22.56 21.27
N ARG A 247 -24.15 23.49 20.90
CA ARG A 247 -24.41 24.70 21.71
C ARG A 247 -24.87 24.37 23.13
N GLU A 248 -25.86 23.50 23.29
CA GLU A 248 -26.40 23.15 24.61
C GLU A 248 -25.35 22.45 25.47
N ALA A 249 -24.60 21.52 24.87
CA ALA A 249 -23.49 20.86 25.55
C ALA A 249 -22.41 21.85 26.00
N TRP A 250 -22.11 22.87 25.18
CA TRP A 250 -21.16 23.94 25.50
C TRP A 250 -21.65 24.86 26.63
N ASP A 251 -22.92 25.22 26.61
CA ASP A 251 -23.51 26.13 27.58
C ASP A 251 -23.65 25.46 28.96
N ALA A 252 -23.79 24.13 29.00
CA ALA A 252 -23.80 23.32 30.22
C ALA A 252 -22.41 23.16 30.90
N LEU A 253 -21.31 23.53 30.23
CA LEU A 253 -19.97 23.47 30.81
C LEU A 253 -19.70 24.69 31.71
N SER A 254 -18.91 24.49 32.77
CA SER A 254 -18.37 25.61 33.54
C SER A 254 -17.36 26.43 32.72
N ASP A 255 -17.07 27.66 33.14
CA ASP A 255 -16.08 28.50 32.46
C ASP A 255 -14.69 27.87 32.44
N GLU A 256 -14.30 27.20 33.52
CA GLU A 256 -13.03 26.46 33.59
C GLU A 256 -13.02 25.28 32.61
N GLN A 257 -14.12 24.55 32.48
CA GLN A 257 -14.23 23.44 31.53
C GLN A 257 -14.16 23.94 30.08
N ARG A 258 -14.84 25.06 29.78
CA ARG A 258 -14.79 25.74 28.49
C ARG A 258 -13.37 26.19 28.14
N ASP A 259 -12.65 26.78 29.09
CA ASP A 259 -11.25 27.20 28.91
C ASP A 259 -10.33 26.01 28.65
N VAL A 260 -10.47 24.92 29.42
CA VAL A 260 -9.69 23.70 29.19
C VAL A 260 -9.94 23.11 27.81
N LEU A 261 -11.20 23.04 27.35
CA LEU A 261 -11.52 22.51 26.02
C LEU A 261 -10.93 23.36 24.89
N ARG A 262 -10.99 24.70 25.01
CA ARG A 262 -10.35 25.59 24.02
C ARG A 262 -8.84 25.37 23.97
N LYS A 263 -8.17 25.29 25.13
CA LYS A 263 -6.73 25.00 25.21
C LYS A 263 -6.38 23.62 24.65
N ALA A 264 -7.20 22.61 24.91
CA ALA A 264 -7.01 21.27 24.37
C ALA A 264 -7.16 21.24 22.84
N ALA A 265 -8.17 21.92 22.29
CA ALA A 265 -8.39 22.04 20.85
C ALA A 265 -7.23 22.77 20.16
N GLU A 266 -6.71 23.83 20.78
CA GLU A 266 -5.53 24.55 20.30
C GLU A 266 -4.29 23.65 20.28
N ARG A 267 -4.03 22.89 21.36
CA ARG A 267 -2.88 21.96 21.39
C ARG A 267 -3.00 20.81 20.38
N ALA A 268 -4.21 20.28 20.18
CA ALA A 268 -4.45 19.27 19.15
C ALA A 268 -4.19 19.84 17.74
N ARG A 269 -4.58 21.10 17.49
CA ARG A 269 -4.27 21.83 16.25
C ARG A 269 -2.76 21.96 16.03
N GLU A 270 -2.02 22.38 17.06
CA GLU A 270 -0.55 22.51 17.01
C GLU A 270 0.16 21.21 16.69
N GLN A 271 -0.25 20.12 17.35
CA GLN A 271 0.32 18.79 17.10
C GLN A 271 0.00 18.29 15.69
N THR A 272 -1.21 18.56 15.21
CA THR A 272 -1.59 18.21 13.83
C THR A 272 -0.71 18.96 12.84
N ILE A 273 -0.54 20.28 12.98
CA ILE A 273 0.36 21.08 12.11
C ILE A 273 1.79 20.52 12.14
N GLY A 274 2.33 20.22 13.32
CA GLY A 274 3.66 19.64 13.45
C GLY A 274 3.84 18.25 12.82
N SER A 275 2.73 17.58 12.47
CA SER A 275 2.72 16.25 11.83
C SER A 275 2.40 16.27 10.33
N ILE A 276 2.05 17.43 9.76
CA ILE A 276 1.77 17.56 8.33
C ILE A 276 3.06 17.31 7.56
N VAL A 277 3.00 16.40 6.58
CA VAL A 277 4.12 16.16 5.65
C VAL A 277 4.13 17.29 4.63
N PRO A 278 5.23 18.06 4.50
CA PRO A 278 5.33 19.15 3.55
C PRO A 278 5.01 18.71 2.12
N GLU A 279 4.39 19.57 1.31
CA GLU A 279 3.94 19.23 -0.05
C GLU A 279 5.03 18.61 -0.92
N ALA A 280 6.23 19.18 -0.90
CA ALA A 280 7.37 18.71 -1.70
C ALA A 280 7.81 17.31 -1.28
N GLU A 281 7.80 17.00 0.01
CA GLU A 281 8.11 15.67 0.51
C GLU A 281 6.98 14.69 0.19
N GLY A 282 5.73 15.10 0.36
CA GLY A 282 4.56 14.29 0.00
C GLY A 282 4.56 13.89 -1.46
N ALA A 283 4.84 14.83 -2.37
CA ALA A 283 4.95 14.59 -3.81
C ALA A 283 6.11 13.64 -4.15
N ARG A 284 7.28 13.81 -3.51
CA ARG A 284 8.42 12.89 -3.68
C ARG A 284 8.06 11.46 -3.26
N ARG A 285 7.48 11.30 -2.06
CA ARG A 285 7.02 9.99 -1.55
C ARG A 285 5.94 9.40 -2.46
N TYR A 286 5.06 10.22 -3.02
CA TYR A 286 4.05 9.80 -3.99
C TYR A 286 4.67 9.15 -5.22
N CYS A 287 5.70 9.78 -5.81
CA CYS A 287 6.42 9.22 -6.95
C CYS A 287 7.20 7.94 -6.60
N GLU A 288 7.88 7.89 -5.45
CA GLU A 288 8.63 6.71 -5.00
C GLU A 288 7.76 5.45 -4.88
N GLN A 289 6.47 5.63 -4.56
CA GLN A 289 5.47 4.57 -4.42
C GLN A 289 4.65 4.31 -5.69
N GLY A 290 5.07 4.85 -6.84
CA GLY A 290 4.48 4.53 -8.15
C GLY A 290 3.60 5.62 -8.75
N GLY A 291 3.29 6.66 -7.99
CA GLY A 291 2.57 7.83 -8.49
C GLY A 291 3.37 8.61 -9.53
N ARG A 292 2.68 9.47 -10.28
CA ARG A 292 3.32 10.45 -11.16
C ARG A 292 2.91 11.85 -10.77
N VAL A 293 3.85 12.79 -10.80
CA VAL A 293 3.58 14.21 -10.56
C VAL A 293 3.96 14.99 -11.81
N VAL A 294 3.02 15.78 -12.31
CA VAL A 294 3.24 16.68 -13.44
C VAL A 294 2.83 18.10 -13.07
N GLN A 295 3.17 19.05 -13.93
CA GLN A 295 2.70 20.42 -13.85
C GLN A 295 1.97 20.76 -15.15
N THR A 296 0.88 21.51 -15.05
CA THR A 296 0.24 22.10 -16.24
C THR A 296 1.04 23.31 -16.73
N THR A 297 0.87 23.67 -18.00
CA THR A 297 1.49 24.85 -18.57
C THR A 297 0.92 26.13 -17.95
N PRO A 298 1.64 27.28 -18.03
CA PRO A 298 1.10 28.56 -17.60
C PRO A 298 -0.27 28.89 -18.23
N THR A 299 -0.46 28.57 -19.51
CA THR A 299 -1.73 28.72 -20.22
C THR A 299 -2.81 27.78 -19.67
N GLY A 300 -2.48 26.51 -19.41
CA GLY A 300 -3.41 25.57 -18.79
C GLY A 300 -3.88 26.03 -17.41
N LEU A 301 -2.96 26.49 -16.57
CA LEU A 301 -3.28 27.06 -15.25
C LEU A 301 -4.14 28.33 -15.37
N ALA A 302 -3.82 29.22 -16.32
CA ALA A 302 -4.62 30.42 -16.57
C ALA A 302 -6.05 30.08 -17.01
N ASN A 303 -6.23 29.07 -17.86
CA ASN A 303 -7.55 28.62 -18.30
C ASN A 303 -8.37 28.00 -17.17
N LEU A 304 -7.74 27.22 -16.28
CA LEU A 304 -8.40 26.72 -15.07
C LEU A 304 -8.83 27.86 -14.14
N ARG A 305 -7.96 28.85 -13.90
CA ARG A 305 -8.29 30.04 -13.10
C ARG A 305 -9.43 30.85 -13.70
N ALA A 306 -9.43 31.02 -15.03
CA ALA A 306 -10.49 31.72 -15.75
C ALA A 306 -11.83 31.00 -15.61
N ALA A 307 -11.86 29.68 -15.79
CA ALA A 307 -13.07 28.88 -15.57
C ALA A 307 -13.57 28.96 -14.12
N ALA A 308 -12.66 29.01 -13.15
CA ALA A 308 -13.02 29.12 -11.73
C ALA A 308 -13.52 30.51 -11.31
N SER A 309 -13.40 31.55 -12.13
CA SER A 309 -13.84 32.91 -11.77
C SER A 309 -15.35 32.98 -11.49
N VAL A 310 -16.14 32.12 -12.14
CA VAL A 310 -17.59 32.00 -11.93
C VAL A 310 -17.91 31.60 -10.48
N VAL A 311 -17.07 30.80 -9.84
CA VAL A 311 -17.24 30.40 -8.43
C VAL A 311 -17.11 31.63 -7.52
N TYR A 312 -16.18 32.55 -7.81
CA TYR A 312 -16.05 33.79 -7.03
C TYR A 312 -17.29 34.67 -7.13
N ALA A 313 -17.89 34.76 -8.32
CA ALA A 313 -19.11 35.55 -8.50
C ALA A 313 -20.27 35.03 -7.61
N ASP A 314 -20.34 33.72 -7.37
CA ASP A 314 -21.31 33.14 -6.44
C ASP A 314 -20.92 33.37 -4.96
N LEU A 315 -19.66 33.09 -4.61
CA LEU A 315 -19.15 33.25 -3.24
C LEU A 315 -19.26 34.69 -2.74
N GLU A 316 -18.97 35.67 -3.61
CA GLU A 316 -18.96 37.09 -3.25
C GLU A 316 -20.36 37.73 -3.20
N ARG A 317 -21.44 36.97 -3.49
CA ARG A 317 -22.83 37.41 -3.23
C ARG A 317 -23.13 37.53 -1.74
N ASP A 318 -22.53 36.67 -0.91
CA ASP A 318 -22.63 36.78 0.54
C ASP A 318 -21.59 37.82 1.02
N PRO A 319 -22.00 38.94 1.65
CA PRO A 319 -21.08 40.00 2.06
C PRO A 319 -20.04 39.54 3.08
N ARG A 320 -20.38 38.59 3.95
CA ARG A 320 -19.46 38.05 4.96
C ARG A 320 -18.41 37.17 4.29
N THR A 321 -18.82 36.27 3.39
CA THR A 321 -17.90 35.44 2.59
C THR A 321 -16.97 36.32 1.74
N LYS A 322 -17.51 37.37 1.09
CA LYS A 322 -16.70 38.35 0.34
C LYS A 322 -15.65 39.03 1.20
N ALA A 323 -16.04 39.50 2.39
CA ALA A 323 -15.10 40.13 3.33
C ALA A 323 -14.00 39.17 3.79
N LEU A 324 -14.36 37.92 4.10
CA LEU A 324 -13.40 36.87 4.50
C LEU A 324 -12.43 36.52 3.36
N ILE A 325 -12.90 36.42 2.12
CA ILE A 325 -12.04 36.29 0.93
C ILE A 325 -11.06 37.46 0.84
N GLY A 326 -11.54 38.69 1.04
CA GLY A 326 -10.70 39.89 1.07
C GLY A 326 -9.61 39.84 2.16
N ARG A 327 -9.93 39.32 3.34
CA ARG A 327 -8.97 39.11 4.43
C ARG A 327 -7.94 38.05 4.09
N ILE A 328 -8.34 36.93 3.49
CA ILE A 328 -7.41 35.88 3.02
C ILE A 328 -6.47 36.45 1.95
N ARG A 329 -6.98 37.21 0.97
CA ARG A 329 -6.15 37.87 -0.06
C ARG A 329 -5.10 38.81 0.56
N ARG A 330 -5.47 39.54 1.62
CA ARG A 330 -4.52 40.40 2.35
C ARG A 330 -3.48 39.58 3.08
N LEU A 331 -3.90 38.55 3.81
CA LEU A 331 -3.01 37.66 4.55
C LEU A 331 -2.03 36.96 3.60
N ALA A 332 -2.48 36.54 2.42
CA ALA A 332 -1.63 35.95 1.38
C ALA A 332 -0.51 36.89 0.94
N ARG A 333 -0.79 38.20 0.75
CA ARG A 333 0.23 39.19 0.43
C ARG A 333 1.23 39.40 1.57
N GLU A 334 0.77 39.35 2.82
CA GLU A 334 1.62 39.50 4.00
C GLU A 334 2.50 38.27 4.27
N THR A 335 2.06 37.06 3.89
CA THR A 335 2.82 35.82 4.12
C THR A 335 4.11 35.77 3.29
N GLY A 336 4.21 36.57 2.22
CA GLY A 336 5.43 36.73 1.43
C GLY A 336 5.51 35.81 0.21
N THR A 337 6.73 35.38 -0.12
CA THR A 337 7.08 34.74 -1.40
C THR A 337 6.22 33.51 -1.70
N PRO A 338 5.70 33.37 -2.94
CA PRO A 338 4.98 32.18 -3.37
C PRO A 338 5.79 30.90 -3.12
N VAL A 339 5.16 29.90 -2.50
CA VAL A 339 5.76 28.56 -2.38
C VAL A 339 5.72 27.92 -3.77
N ALA A 340 6.88 27.47 -4.24
CA ALA A 340 6.95 26.77 -5.52
C ALA A 340 6.17 25.45 -5.45
N ALA A 341 5.40 25.17 -6.49
CA ALA A 341 4.72 23.88 -6.61
C ALA A 341 5.75 22.73 -6.63
N PRO A 342 5.42 21.55 -6.08
CA PRO A 342 6.28 20.39 -6.17
C PRO A 342 6.75 20.12 -7.60
N ALA A 343 8.02 19.72 -7.74
CA ALA A 343 8.61 19.40 -9.04
C ALA A 343 7.90 18.20 -9.68
N ALA A 344 7.86 18.18 -11.02
CA ALA A 344 7.41 17.00 -11.74
C ALA A 344 8.33 15.81 -11.45
N CYS A 345 7.75 14.62 -11.30
CA CYS A 345 8.49 13.38 -11.14
C CYS A 345 7.73 12.21 -11.76
N GLU A 346 8.50 11.27 -12.25
CA GLU A 346 8.03 9.96 -12.69
C GLU A 346 8.29 8.94 -11.58
N PRO A 347 7.49 7.86 -11.51
CA PRO A 347 7.83 6.76 -10.63
C PRO A 347 9.17 6.17 -11.05
N PRO A 348 10.00 5.72 -10.09
CA PRO A 348 11.27 5.11 -10.40
C PRO A 348 11.02 3.91 -11.33
N PRO A 349 11.84 3.74 -12.39
CA PRO A 349 11.66 2.64 -13.31
C PRO A 349 11.70 1.33 -12.53
N VAL A 350 10.73 0.45 -12.81
CA VAL A 350 10.84 -0.95 -12.40
C VAL A 350 12.14 -1.44 -13.03
N ALA A 351 13.09 -1.89 -12.22
CA ALA A 351 14.37 -2.37 -12.73
C ALA A 351 14.06 -3.41 -13.81
N ALA A 352 14.41 -3.08 -15.06
CA ALA A 352 14.31 -4.02 -16.16
C ALA A 352 15.32 -5.13 -15.86
N LEU A 353 14.89 -6.20 -15.20
CA LEU A 353 15.71 -7.40 -15.09
C LEU A 353 15.93 -7.87 -16.52
N ALA A 354 17.15 -7.69 -17.03
CA ALA A 354 17.61 -8.49 -18.15
C ALA A 354 17.41 -9.95 -17.74
N ALA A 355 16.64 -10.72 -18.51
CA ALA A 355 16.35 -12.11 -18.20
C ALA A 355 17.64 -12.93 -18.35
N SER A 356 18.42 -13.03 -17.27
CA SER A 356 19.69 -13.77 -17.26
C SER A 356 19.80 -14.81 -16.14
N GLY A 357 18.76 -14.98 -15.32
CA GLY A 357 18.70 -16.03 -14.29
C GLY A 357 17.91 -17.25 -14.75
N ASP A 358 18.25 -18.43 -14.22
CA ASP A 358 17.49 -19.67 -14.43
C ASP A 358 16.08 -19.53 -13.82
N PRO A 359 15.00 -19.50 -14.62
CA PRO A 359 13.64 -19.39 -14.10
C PRO A 359 13.23 -20.59 -13.24
N HIS A 360 13.97 -21.69 -13.28
CA HIS A 360 13.70 -22.90 -12.50
C HIS A 360 14.34 -22.91 -11.11
N ALA A 361 15.19 -21.91 -10.79
CA ALA A 361 15.94 -21.88 -9.53
C ALA A 361 15.04 -21.89 -8.27
N LEU A 362 13.76 -21.52 -8.41
CA LEU A 362 12.78 -21.46 -7.32
C LEU A 362 11.58 -22.39 -7.53
N ASP A 363 11.63 -23.29 -8.52
CA ASP A 363 10.53 -24.23 -8.80
C ASP A 363 10.17 -25.06 -7.55
N GLY A 364 8.88 -25.16 -7.27
CA GLY A 364 8.36 -25.89 -6.11
C GLY A 364 7.11 -25.26 -5.51
N VAL A 365 6.63 -25.86 -4.43
CA VAL A 365 5.46 -25.38 -3.70
C VAL A 365 5.93 -24.83 -2.36
N TRP A 366 5.74 -23.53 -2.18
CA TRP A 366 6.22 -22.79 -1.01
C TRP A 366 5.05 -22.29 -0.20
N ARG A 367 5.19 -22.30 1.13
CA ARG A 367 4.14 -21.92 2.06
C ARG A 367 4.67 -21.00 3.15
N ALA A 368 3.87 -19.98 3.45
CA ALA A 368 4.06 -19.11 4.60
C ALA A 368 2.70 -18.86 5.27
N ARG A 369 2.72 -18.33 6.47
CA ARG A 369 1.50 -17.92 7.17
C ARG A 369 1.73 -16.61 7.88
N VAL A 370 0.80 -15.68 7.70
CA VAL A 370 0.61 -14.46 8.52
C VAL A 370 -0.81 -14.49 9.04
N THR A 371 -1.04 -14.18 10.32
CA THR A 371 -2.40 -14.16 10.85
C THR A 371 -3.07 -12.79 10.68
N TYR A 372 -4.39 -12.78 10.69
CA TYR A 372 -5.20 -11.55 10.75
C TYR A 372 -4.72 -10.61 11.86
N ASP A 373 -4.59 -11.14 13.09
CA ASP A 373 -4.19 -10.33 14.26
C ASP A 373 -2.78 -9.75 14.14
N GLU A 374 -1.87 -10.46 13.46
CA GLU A 374 -0.55 -9.91 13.14
C GLU A 374 -0.65 -8.70 12.21
N GLY A 375 -1.55 -8.75 11.22
CA GLY A 375 -1.83 -7.63 10.34
C GLY A 375 -2.39 -6.42 11.08
N ILE A 376 -3.36 -6.64 11.97
CA ILE A 376 -3.94 -5.56 12.77
C ILE A 376 -2.89 -4.92 13.68
N ARG A 377 -2.04 -5.73 14.33
CA ARG A 377 -0.92 -5.21 15.15
C ARG A 377 0.10 -4.44 14.32
N ALA A 378 0.28 -4.81 13.05
CA ALA A 378 1.13 -4.10 12.10
C ALA A 378 0.46 -2.83 11.52
N GLY A 379 -0.77 -2.52 11.91
CA GLY A 379 -1.49 -1.32 11.49
C GLY A 379 -2.22 -1.44 10.15
N LEU A 380 -2.41 -2.66 9.63
CA LEU A 380 -3.24 -2.88 8.44
C LEU A 380 -4.72 -2.68 8.77
N ALA A 381 -5.48 -2.17 7.79
CA ALA A 381 -6.92 -2.04 7.88
C ALA A 381 -7.59 -3.42 7.99
N GLU A 382 -8.74 -3.51 8.68
CA GLU A 382 -9.39 -4.79 8.97
C GLU A 382 -9.85 -5.54 7.71
N ASP A 383 -10.25 -4.82 6.68
CA ASP A 383 -10.64 -5.38 5.38
C ASP A 383 -9.41 -5.93 4.64
N VAL A 384 -8.30 -5.19 4.63
CA VAL A 384 -7.03 -5.65 4.07
C VAL A 384 -6.52 -6.88 4.84
N ALA A 385 -6.43 -6.82 6.16
CA ALA A 385 -5.96 -7.96 6.96
C ALA A 385 -6.89 -9.19 6.81
N GLY A 386 -8.21 -8.96 6.71
CA GLY A 386 -9.23 -10.00 6.56
C GLY A 386 -9.17 -10.71 5.22
N HIS A 387 -8.88 -9.98 4.14
CA HIS A 387 -8.80 -10.48 2.79
C HIS A 387 -7.41 -11.06 2.43
N GLU A 388 -6.35 -10.46 2.96
CA GLU A 388 -4.97 -10.74 2.51
C GLU A 388 -4.19 -11.72 3.37
N LEU A 389 -4.45 -11.77 4.66
CA LEU A 389 -3.59 -12.49 5.58
C LEU A 389 -4.17 -13.85 5.94
N GLY A 390 -3.32 -14.86 5.92
CA GLY A 390 -3.67 -16.20 6.30
C GLY A 390 -2.63 -17.21 5.86
N LEU A 391 -3.09 -18.41 5.51
CA LEU A 391 -2.20 -19.44 4.97
C LEU A 391 -1.96 -19.21 3.48
N GLN A 392 -0.71 -18.94 3.12
CA GLN A 392 -0.27 -18.54 1.79
C GLN A 392 0.47 -19.72 1.14
N THR A 393 0.12 -20.10 -0.08
CA THR A 393 0.79 -21.19 -0.82
C THR A 393 1.02 -20.74 -2.26
N ILE A 394 2.29 -20.70 -2.68
CA ILE A 394 2.69 -20.36 -4.04
C ILE A 394 3.33 -21.58 -4.70
N HIS A 395 2.85 -21.94 -5.87
CA HIS A 395 3.45 -22.94 -6.75
C HIS A 395 4.20 -22.19 -7.84
N MET A 396 5.51 -22.39 -7.92
CA MET A 396 6.38 -21.80 -8.95
C MET A 396 6.86 -22.89 -9.90
N ASP A 397 6.73 -22.65 -11.21
CA ASP A 397 7.17 -23.54 -12.28
C ASP A 397 7.60 -22.73 -13.51
N GLY A 398 8.90 -22.68 -13.76
CA GLY A 398 9.47 -22.20 -15.01
C GLY A 398 9.08 -20.78 -15.38
N GLY A 399 9.09 -19.88 -14.39
CA GLY A 399 8.73 -18.47 -14.58
C GLY A 399 7.23 -18.20 -14.54
N ARG A 400 6.41 -19.19 -14.17
CA ARG A 400 4.98 -19.03 -13.90
C ARG A 400 4.69 -19.35 -12.44
N TYR A 401 3.72 -18.65 -11.86
CA TYR A 401 3.26 -19.00 -10.53
C TYR A 401 1.74 -19.11 -10.45
N GLU A 402 1.28 -20.01 -9.58
CA GLU A 402 -0.08 -20.05 -9.08
C GLU A 402 -0.03 -19.78 -7.57
N TRP A 403 -0.79 -18.79 -7.11
CA TRP A 403 -0.84 -18.40 -5.72
C TRP A 403 -2.23 -18.65 -5.18
N ARG A 404 -2.32 -19.39 -4.07
CA ARG A 404 -3.56 -19.63 -3.34
C ARG A 404 -3.38 -19.21 -1.89
N TRP A 405 -4.40 -18.61 -1.31
CA TRP A 405 -4.40 -18.32 0.11
C TRP A 405 -5.75 -18.50 0.77
N ARG A 406 -5.72 -18.81 2.06
CA ARG A 406 -6.90 -18.92 2.92
C ARG A 406 -6.81 -17.84 3.98
N ALA A 407 -7.54 -16.76 3.77
CA ALA A 407 -7.66 -15.65 4.70
C ALA A 407 -8.88 -15.81 5.61
N ARG A 408 -9.13 -14.83 6.48
CA ARG A 408 -10.32 -14.82 7.33
C ARG A 408 -11.61 -14.74 6.50
N ASP A 409 -11.58 -13.93 5.44
CA ASP A 409 -12.77 -13.59 4.66
C ASP A 409 -13.04 -14.62 3.54
N GLY A 410 -12.15 -15.58 3.32
CA GLY A 410 -12.35 -16.65 2.35
C GLY A 410 -11.06 -17.24 1.77
N ALA A 411 -11.24 -18.12 0.78
CA ALA A 411 -10.15 -18.66 -0.01
C ALA A 411 -10.04 -17.90 -1.33
N ASN A 412 -8.82 -17.50 -1.68
CA ASN A 412 -8.51 -16.72 -2.86
C ASN A 412 -7.43 -17.42 -3.69
N ARG A 413 -7.37 -17.07 -4.97
CA ARG A 413 -6.35 -17.57 -5.90
C ARG A 413 -6.03 -16.53 -6.95
N CYS A 414 -4.81 -16.57 -7.46
CA CYS A 414 -4.40 -15.82 -8.63
C CYS A 414 -3.24 -16.53 -9.34
N SER A 415 -2.91 -16.09 -10.55
CA SER A 415 -1.76 -16.60 -11.29
C SER A 415 -1.03 -15.48 -12.02
N GLY A 416 0.25 -15.70 -12.30
CA GLY A 416 1.08 -14.70 -12.98
C GLY A 416 2.41 -15.26 -13.47
N ARG A 417 3.34 -14.35 -13.74
CA ARG A 417 4.70 -14.71 -14.17
C ARG A 417 5.72 -14.19 -13.17
N TYR A 418 6.85 -14.86 -13.07
CA TYR A 418 8.01 -14.29 -12.41
C TYR A 418 9.25 -14.37 -13.30
N ARG A 419 10.22 -13.50 -13.05
CA ARG A 419 11.54 -13.53 -13.67
C ARG A 419 12.61 -13.42 -12.60
N ILE A 420 13.73 -14.09 -12.81
CA ILE A 420 14.89 -14.07 -11.93
C ILE A 420 16.06 -13.41 -12.67
N ALA A 421 16.77 -12.50 -12.00
CA ALA A 421 18.11 -12.10 -12.42
C ALA A 421 19.01 -11.95 -11.20
N GLY A 422 20.07 -12.76 -11.14
CA GLY A 422 20.92 -12.85 -9.96
C GLY A 422 20.14 -13.28 -8.72
N ASP A 423 20.22 -12.47 -7.66
CA ASP A 423 19.54 -12.69 -6.39
C ASP A 423 18.16 -12.00 -6.32
N VAL A 424 17.66 -11.45 -7.42
CA VAL A 424 16.39 -10.70 -7.47
C VAL A 424 15.33 -11.47 -8.26
N ILE A 425 14.12 -11.53 -7.71
CA ILE A 425 12.91 -12.01 -8.39
C ILE A 425 11.93 -10.85 -8.58
N VAL A 426 11.26 -10.82 -9.72
CA VAL A 426 10.13 -9.93 -10.00
C VAL A 426 8.91 -10.79 -10.34
N PHE A 427 7.86 -10.67 -9.55
CA PHE A 427 6.53 -11.19 -9.82
C PHE A 427 5.74 -10.14 -10.60
N THR A 428 5.25 -10.53 -11.77
CA THR A 428 4.39 -9.71 -12.62
C THR A 428 2.98 -10.27 -12.58
N ASP A 429 2.05 -9.41 -12.22
CA ASP A 429 0.62 -9.73 -12.21
C ASP A 429 0.10 -9.95 -13.64
N GLY A 430 -0.71 -11.00 -13.81
CA GLY A 430 -1.44 -11.32 -15.04
C GLY A 430 -2.84 -10.68 -15.12
N GLY A 431 -3.22 -9.85 -14.14
CA GLY A 431 -4.53 -9.20 -14.02
C GLY A 431 -5.45 -9.81 -12.94
N GLU A 432 -4.93 -10.70 -12.10
CA GLU A 432 -5.69 -11.41 -11.04
C GLU A 432 -5.01 -11.36 -9.66
N CYS A 433 -3.73 -11.00 -9.60
CA CYS A 433 -2.94 -10.89 -8.38
C CYS A 433 -2.85 -9.42 -7.93
N GLN A 434 -2.70 -9.17 -6.63
CA GLN A 434 -2.62 -7.82 -6.05
C GLN A 434 -1.33 -7.06 -6.39
N GLY A 435 -1.19 -6.71 -7.65
CA GLY A 435 -0.06 -5.96 -8.16
C GLY A 435 1.20 -6.79 -8.36
N SER A 436 2.09 -6.22 -9.16
CA SER A 436 3.44 -6.75 -9.37
C SER A 436 4.30 -6.44 -8.15
N TRP A 437 5.33 -7.23 -7.87
CA TRP A 437 6.25 -6.94 -6.78
C TRP A 437 7.62 -7.57 -7.05
N GLN A 438 8.65 -7.09 -6.36
CA GLN A 438 10.00 -7.64 -6.44
C GLN A 438 10.58 -7.87 -5.06
N ALA A 439 11.56 -8.77 -4.99
CA ALA A 439 12.36 -8.98 -3.80
C ALA A 439 13.72 -9.56 -4.19
N ALA A 440 14.70 -9.34 -3.33
CA ALA A 440 15.89 -10.19 -3.29
C ALA A 440 15.58 -11.47 -2.50
N TYR A 441 16.28 -12.56 -2.78
CA TYR A 441 16.04 -13.85 -2.13
C TYR A 441 17.32 -14.59 -1.75
N THR A 442 17.23 -15.40 -0.70
CA THR A 442 18.21 -16.45 -0.38
C THR A 442 17.49 -17.77 -0.12
N ILE A 443 18.16 -18.88 -0.44
CA ILE A 443 17.64 -20.24 -0.22
C ILE A 443 18.55 -20.95 0.78
N ASP A 444 17.94 -21.55 1.80
CA ASP A 444 18.60 -22.43 2.75
C ASP A 444 17.76 -23.71 2.92
N GLY A 445 18.21 -24.79 2.27
CA GLY A 445 17.49 -26.06 2.20
C GLY A 445 16.06 -25.90 1.67
N ALA A 446 15.07 -26.19 2.53
CA ALA A 446 13.65 -26.07 2.22
C ALA A 446 13.08 -24.67 2.52
N THR A 447 13.91 -23.64 2.67
CA THR A 447 13.47 -22.31 3.10
C THR A 447 13.91 -21.22 2.13
N ILE A 448 12.97 -20.39 1.65
CA ILE A 448 13.26 -19.10 1.01
C ILE A 448 13.15 -17.98 2.04
N ARG A 449 14.11 -17.06 2.03
CA ARG A 449 14.01 -15.78 2.73
C ARG A 449 14.00 -14.66 1.72
N TRP A 450 13.03 -13.76 1.83
CA TRP A 450 12.95 -12.58 0.99
C TRP A 450 13.55 -11.38 1.72
N SER A 451 14.16 -10.47 0.96
CA SER A 451 14.67 -9.19 1.45
C SER A 451 14.45 -8.12 0.40
N ARG A 452 14.58 -6.84 0.77
CA ARG A 452 14.36 -5.71 -0.17
C ARG A 452 13.03 -5.82 -0.92
N VAL A 453 11.98 -6.26 -0.21
CA VAL A 453 10.65 -6.50 -0.77
C VAL A 453 10.02 -5.18 -1.17
N ARG A 454 9.51 -5.11 -2.39
CA ARG A 454 8.95 -3.88 -2.96
C ARG A 454 7.75 -4.18 -3.85
N ALA A 455 6.58 -3.63 -3.51
CA ALA A 455 5.44 -3.57 -4.41
C ALA A 455 5.80 -2.70 -5.63
N LEU A 456 5.47 -3.19 -6.82
CA LEU A 456 5.73 -2.53 -8.09
C LEU A 456 4.45 -1.89 -8.63
N PRO A 457 4.54 -0.72 -9.28
CA PRO A 457 3.37 -0.07 -9.84
C PRO A 457 2.69 -0.90 -10.96
N PRO A 458 1.36 -0.83 -11.11
CA PRO A 458 0.43 -0.14 -10.23
C PRO A 458 0.23 -0.91 -8.91
N ALA A 459 0.49 -0.25 -7.79
CA ALA A 459 0.29 -0.80 -6.45
C ALA A 459 -0.87 -0.06 -5.76
N GLU A 460 -1.67 -0.78 -4.98
CA GLU A 460 -2.72 -0.22 -4.13
C GLU A 460 -2.15 0.23 -2.77
N PRO A 461 -2.83 1.18 -2.08
CA PRO A 461 -2.49 1.53 -0.70
C PRO A 461 -2.49 0.31 0.22
N GLY A 462 -1.38 0.10 0.92
CA GLY A 462 -1.21 -1.05 1.82
C GLY A 462 -0.51 -2.26 1.19
N ASP A 463 -0.38 -2.33 -0.14
CA ASP A 463 0.31 -3.44 -0.82
C ASP A 463 1.73 -3.61 -0.27
N GLN A 464 2.50 -2.51 -0.16
CA GLN A 464 3.86 -2.56 0.38
C GLN A 464 3.89 -3.17 1.80
N ALA A 465 2.99 -2.74 2.69
CA ALA A 465 2.93 -3.22 4.07
C ALA A 465 2.51 -4.70 4.13
N VAL A 466 1.56 -5.12 3.29
CA VAL A 466 1.17 -6.54 3.14
C VAL A 466 2.37 -7.36 2.65
N ARG A 467 3.09 -6.88 1.63
CA ARG A 467 4.27 -7.57 1.09
C ARG A 467 5.39 -7.67 2.13
N GLU A 468 5.71 -6.59 2.84
CA GLU A 468 6.73 -6.61 3.88
C GLU A 468 6.35 -7.56 5.03
N LEU A 469 5.10 -7.54 5.48
CA LEU A 469 4.64 -8.41 6.56
C LEU A 469 4.66 -9.90 6.16
N LEU A 470 4.27 -10.18 4.92
CA LEU A 470 4.17 -11.54 4.38
C LEU A 470 5.53 -12.12 3.96
N HIS A 471 6.36 -11.32 3.31
CA HIS A 471 7.65 -11.76 2.79
C HIS A 471 8.81 -11.47 3.76
N GLY A 472 8.58 -10.71 4.83
CA GLY A 472 9.53 -10.53 5.93
C GLY A 472 9.75 -11.79 6.79
N ARG A 473 9.00 -12.86 6.54
CA ARG A 473 9.17 -14.17 7.19
C ARG A 473 9.62 -15.24 6.19
N PRO A 474 10.28 -16.32 6.65
CA PRO A 474 10.71 -17.39 5.76
C PRO A 474 9.53 -18.16 5.17
N TRP A 475 9.67 -18.56 3.91
CA TRP A 475 8.73 -19.44 3.21
C TRP A 475 9.31 -20.85 3.17
N THR A 476 8.50 -21.85 3.52
CA THR A 476 8.95 -23.25 3.59
C THR A 476 8.42 -24.04 2.40
N ARG A 477 9.27 -24.85 1.78
CA ARG A 477 8.92 -25.79 0.73
C ARG A 477 8.09 -26.95 1.31
N ILE A 478 6.98 -27.29 0.66
CA ILE A 478 6.03 -28.30 1.15
C ILE A 478 5.77 -29.44 0.15
N ASP A 479 6.18 -29.30 -1.10
CA ASP A 479 6.26 -30.43 -2.02
C ASP A 479 7.43 -31.32 -1.61
N LYS A 480 7.25 -32.64 -1.76
CA LYS A 480 8.39 -33.55 -1.65
C LYS A 480 9.38 -33.14 -2.75
N PRO A 481 10.67 -32.91 -2.45
CA PRO A 481 11.65 -32.71 -3.50
C PRO A 481 11.54 -33.92 -4.43
N PRO A 482 11.51 -33.71 -5.76
CA PRO A 482 11.39 -34.83 -6.67
C PRO A 482 12.53 -35.82 -6.37
N SER A 483 12.22 -37.12 -6.34
CA SER A 483 13.27 -38.13 -6.25
C SER A 483 14.18 -37.97 -7.45
N PHE A 484 15.50 -38.02 -7.24
CA PHE A 484 16.44 -37.98 -8.35
C PHE A 484 16.08 -39.07 -9.36
N PRO A 485 15.95 -38.72 -10.65
CA PRO A 485 15.39 -39.64 -11.62
C PRO A 485 16.45 -40.66 -12.00
N GLU A 486 16.41 -41.83 -11.39
CA GLU A 486 17.25 -42.95 -11.80
C GLU A 486 16.91 -43.39 -13.23
N GLY A 487 17.90 -43.90 -13.95
CA GLY A 487 17.76 -44.29 -15.36
C GLY A 487 19.07 -44.26 -16.11
N VAL A 488 19.01 -44.68 -17.38
CA VAL A 488 20.10 -44.53 -18.35
C VAL A 488 19.79 -43.31 -19.20
N TYR A 489 20.72 -42.38 -19.25
CA TYR A 489 20.61 -41.16 -20.01
C TYR A 489 21.67 -41.09 -21.09
N ARG A 490 21.34 -40.49 -22.22
CA ARG A 490 22.24 -40.29 -23.36
C ARG A 490 22.26 -38.83 -23.77
N THR A 491 23.45 -38.31 -24.07
CA THR A 491 23.61 -37.05 -24.77
C THR A 491 24.55 -37.22 -25.96
N ASP A 492 24.42 -36.32 -26.93
CA ASP A 492 25.36 -36.20 -28.04
C ASP A 492 26.14 -34.90 -27.86
N MET A 493 27.43 -35.03 -27.62
CA MET A 493 28.35 -33.94 -27.35
C MET A 493 29.40 -33.83 -28.46
N PRO A 494 29.09 -33.17 -29.60
CA PRO A 494 30.05 -33.02 -30.69
C PRO A 494 31.30 -32.27 -30.24
N ILE A 495 32.46 -32.69 -30.73
CA ILE A 495 33.76 -32.05 -30.48
C ILE A 495 33.68 -30.54 -30.80
N SER A 496 33.07 -30.19 -31.93
CA SER A 496 32.86 -28.79 -32.34
C SER A 496 32.04 -27.97 -31.35
N PHE A 497 31.07 -28.58 -30.66
CA PHE A 497 30.29 -27.92 -29.63
C PHE A 497 31.16 -27.62 -28.40
N MET A 498 31.98 -28.58 -27.96
CA MET A 498 32.86 -28.40 -26.80
C MET A 498 33.89 -27.29 -27.05
N VAL A 499 34.54 -27.29 -28.22
CA VAL A 499 35.50 -26.24 -28.61
C VAL A 499 34.84 -24.87 -28.69
N ALA A 500 33.64 -24.78 -29.28
CA ALA A 500 32.89 -23.52 -29.35
C ALA A 500 32.51 -22.96 -27.98
N HIS A 501 32.50 -23.78 -26.93
CA HIS A 501 32.19 -23.39 -25.56
C HIS A 501 33.44 -23.35 -24.65
N GLY A 502 34.64 -23.27 -25.25
CA GLY A 502 35.88 -22.97 -24.54
C GLY A 502 36.60 -24.18 -23.93
N VAL A 503 36.24 -25.40 -24.32
CA VAL A 503 37.05 -26.60 -24.04
C VAL A 503 38.19 -26.67 -25.05
N ASP A 504 39.41 -27.00 -24.61
CA ASP A 504 40.54 -27.15 -25.52
C ASP A 504 40.35 -28.34 -26.47
N GLU A 505 40.99 -28.28 -27.64
CA GLU A 505 40.78 -29.23 -28.72
C GLU A 505 41.23 -30.66 -28.36
N GLY A 506 42.25 -30.82 -27.51
CA GLY A 506 42.70 -32.12 -27.02
C GLY A 506 41.63 -32.77 -26.14
N SER A 507 41.21 -32.06 -25.10
CA SER A 507 40.14 -32.52 -24.20
C SER A 507 38.81 -32.76 -24.94
N ALA A 508 38.49 -31.94 -25.94
CA ALA A 508 37.29 -32.13 -26.76
C ALA A 508 37.37 -33.39 -27.63
N ASN A 509 38.53 -33.71 -28.21
CA ASN A 509 38.74 -34.93 -28.98
C ASN A 509 38.67 -36.20 -28.12
N ASP A 510 39.22 -36.14 -26.90
CA ASP A 510 39.26 -37.29 -25.99
C ASP A 510 37.89 -37.62 -25.37
N ASN A 511 37.04 -36.60 -25.18
CA ASN A 511 35.80 -36.74 -24.41
C ASN A 511 34.52 -36.54 -25.22
N GLY A 512 34.60 -36.04 -26.46
CA GLY A 512 33.46 -35.76 -27.33
C GLY A 512 32.84 -37.02 -27.96
N GLY A 513 31.54 -36.96 -28.21
CA GLY A 513 30.79 -38.03 -28.88
C GLY A 513 29.46 -38.36 -28.19
N ILE A 514 28.96 -39.57 -28.44
CA ILE A 514 27.75 -40.09 -27.77
C ILE A 514 28.14 -40.57 -26.38
N MET A 515 27.58 -39.94 -25.37
CA MET A 515 27.83 -40.23 -23.96
C MET A 515 26.60 -40.85 -23.32
N THR A 516 26.81 -41.78 -22.39
CA THR A 516 25.74 -42.30 -21.54
C THR A 516 26.09 -42.21 -20.07
N MET A 517 25.12 -41.80 -19.25
CA MET A 517 25.17 -41.81 -17.79
C MET A 517 24.08 -42.71 -17.24
N THR A 518 24.46 -43.64 -16.37
CA THR A 518 23.50 -44.47 -15.64
C THR A 518 23.53 -44.09 -14.18
N PHE A 519 22.34 -43.85 -13.62
CA PHE A 519 22.13 -43.69 -12.18
C PHE A 519 21.18 -44.78 -11.72
N ARG A 520 21.62 -45.62 -10.77
CA ARG A 520 20.79 -46.70 -10.22
C ARG A 520 21.21 -47.05 -8.80
N GLY A 521 20.30 -46.96 -7.83
CA GLY A 521 20.52 -47.42 -6.46
C GLY A 521 21.79 -46.85 -5.80
N GLY A 522 22.09 -45.57 -6.02
CA GLY A 522 23.30 -44.92 -5.49
C GLY A 522 24.59 -45.19 -6.27
N ARG A 523 24.54 -45.96 -7.37
CA ARG A 523 25.66 -46.21 -8.27
C ARG A 523 25.58 -45.36 -9.53
N TRP A 524 26.73 -44.90 -9.99
CA TRP A 524 26.91 -44.10 -11.20
C TRP A 524 27.86 -44.80 -12.18
N LEU A 525 27.53 -44.73 -13.47
CA LEU A 525 28.37 -45.22 -14.56
C LEU A 525 28.33 -44.22 -15.69
N HIS A 526 29.49 -43.84 -16.21
CA HIS A 526 29.65 -42.97 -17.36
C HIS A 526 30.47 -43.64 -18.45
N HIS A 527 30.02 -43.47 -19.69
CA HIS A 527 30.61 -44.10 -20.85
C HIS A 527 30.62 -43.13 -22.04
N VAL A 528 31.75 -43.08 -22.77
CA VAL A 528 31.97 -42.27 -23.97
C VAL A 528 32.14 -43.19 -25.19
N GLY A 529 31.40 -42.94 -26.27
CA GLY A 529 31.54 -43.67 -27.55
C GLY A 529 30.39 -44.62 -27.89
N GLY A 530 29.33 -44.68 -27.06
CA GLY A 530 28.10 -45.41 -27.35
C GLY A 530 28.20 -46.95 -27.43
N ASN A 531 29.36 -47.56 -27.11
CA ASN A 531 29.59 -49.00 -27.10
C ASN A 531 30.11 -49.45 -25.71
N PRO A 532 29.31 -50.15 -24.89
CA PRO A 532 29.63 -50.51 -23.50
C PRO A 532 30.79 -51.52 -23.32
N SER A 533 31.58 -51.75 -24.37
CA SER A 533 32.73 -52.67 -24.40
C SER A 533 34.09 -51.96 -24.52
N ASN A 534 34.12 -50.62 -24.56
CA ASN A 534 35.35 -49.83 -24.66
C ASN A 534 35.93 -49.58 -23.24
N PRO A 535 37.26 -49.62 -23.00
CA PRO A 535 37.83 -49.62 -21.64
C PRO A 535 37.78 -48.30 -20.86
N THR A 536 37.15 -47.23 -21.37
CA THR A 536 37.13 -45.89 -20.74
C THR A 536 35.84 -45.61 -19.96
N ASP A 537 35.31 -46.62 -19.27
CA ASP A 537 34.17 -46.49 -18.37
C ASP A 537 34.60 -45.90 -17.02
N CYS A 538 34.07 -44.74 -16.65
CA CYS A 538 34.22 -44.24 -15.29
C CYS A 538 33.04 -44.67 -14.43
N ARG A 539 33.32 -45.23 -13.26
CA ARG A 539 32.34 -45.78 -12.32
C ARG A 539 32.44 -45.11 -10.96
N GLY A 540 31.30 -44.96 -10.32
CA GLY A 540 31.17 -44.17 -9.12
C GLY A 540 29.96 -44.48 -8.27
N SER A 541 29.79 -43.65 -7.27
CA SER A 541 28.58 -43.53 -6.48
C SER A 541 27.97 -42.15 -6.68
N TYR A 542 26.68 -42.00 -6.36
CA TYR A 542 26.06 -40.69 -6.26
C TYR A 542 25.21 -40.58 -5.00
N ALA A 543 25.17 -39.37 -4.46
CA ALA A 543 24.31 -38.99 -3.35
C ALA A 543 23.42 -37.81 -3.75
N VAL A 544 22.22 -37.76 -3.16
CA VAL A 544 21.26 -36.68 -3.44
C VAL A 544 20.91 -36.00 -2.13
N ALA A 545 21.29 -34.73 -2.00
CA ALA A 545 21.04 -33.92 -0.83
C ALA A 545 20.73 -32.47 -1.24
N GLY A 546 19.75 -31.84 -0.59
CA GLY A 546 19.43 -30.42 -0.83
C GLY A 546 19.08 -30.08 -2.28
N GLY A 547 18.43 -31.00 -3.01
CA GLY A 547 18.08 -30.79 -4.44
C GLY A 547 19.26 -30.87 -5.41
N ARG A 548 20.43 -31.33 -4.94
CA ARG A 548 21.64 -31.51 -5.73
C ARG A 548 22.02 -32.98 -5.79
N VAL A 549 22.64 -33.38 -6.89
CA VAL A 549 23.29 -34.68 -7.06
C VAL A 549 24.80 -34.48 -7.01
N THR A 550 25.48 -35.24 -6.17
CA THR A 550 26.95 -35.31 -6.10
C THR A 550 27.36 -36.67 -6.63
N VAL A 551 28.26 -36.69 -7.60
CA VAL A 551 28.84 -37.91 -8.19
C VAL A 551 30.29 -38.02 -7.74
N HIS A 552 30.65 -39.17 -7.19
CA HIS A 552 31.98 -39.50 -6.71
C HIS A 552 32.54 -40.68 -7.49
N ALA A 553 33.76 -40.56 -8.02
CA ALA A 553 34.42 -41.65 -8.72
C ALA A 553 35.10 -42.60 -7.73
N ASP A 554 34.55 -43.81 -7.60
CA ASP A 554 34.97 -44.81 -6.62
C ASP A 554 35.75 -45.98 -7.25
N HIS A 555 36.10 -45.89 -8.54
CA HIS A 555 36.79 -46.95 -9.27
C HIS A 555 38.06 -46.45 -10.01
N PRO A 556 39.18 -47.20 -9.98
CA PRO A 556 40.44 -46.80 -10.64
C PRO A 556 40.34 -46.59 -12.16
N ASP A 557 39.36 -47.21 -12.83
CA ASP A 557 39.08 -47.03 -14.26
C ASP A 557 38.74 -45.58 -14.64
N CYS A 558 38.44 -44.72 -13.65
CA CYS A 558 38.26 -43.28 -13.83
C CYS A 558 39.56 -42.49 -14.03
N GLY A 559 40.73 -43.14 -14.02
CA GLY A 559 42.02 -42.48 -14.20
C GLY A 559 42.29 -41.41 -13.14
N ASP A 560 42.69 -40.22 -13.58
CA ASP A 560 43.01 -39.08 -12.70
C ASP A 560 41.81 -38.59 -11.88
N ALA A 561 40.59 -38.99 -12.27
CA ALA A 561 39.38 -38.64 -11.54
C ALA A 561 39.07 -39.60 -10.37
N TYR A 562 39.84 -40.70 -10.22
CA TYR A 562 39.64 -41.67 -9.14
C TYR A 562 39.81 -41.04 -7.76
N GLY A 563 38.82 -41.24 -6.88
CA GLY A 563 38.81 -40.69 -5.52
C GLY A 563 38.32 -39.25 -5.42
N LEU A 564 37.86 -38.65 -6.52
CA LEU A 564 37.36 -37.28 -6.57
C LEU A 564 35.83 -37.20 -6.75
N ASP A 565 35.25 -36.11 -6.28
CA ASP A 565 33.90 -35.70 -6.65
C ASP A 565 33.92 -35.15 -8.08
N ILE A 566 33.38 -35.94 -9.02
CA ILE A 566 33.33 -35.61 -10.46
C ILE A 566 32.51 -34.34 -10.69
N PHE A 567 31.35 -34.26 -10.04
CA PHE A 567 30.59 -33.02 -9.96
C PHE A 567 29.56 -33.04 -8.83
N THR A 568 29.18 -31.84 -8.40
CA THR A 568 27.92 -31.57 -7.72
C THR A 568 27.06 -30.64 -8.56
N ALA A 569 25.82 -31.00 -8.85
CA ALA A 569 24.92 -30.24 -9.72
C ALA A 569 23.49 -30.17 -9.17
N ALA A 570 22.81 -29.05 -9.43
CA ALA A 570 21.34 -29.01 -9.38
C ALA A 570 20.78 -29.74 -10.62
N TRP A 571 19.59 -30.31 -10.51
CA TRP A 571 19.02 -31.13 -11.58
C TRP A 571 17.54 -30.84 -11.82
N SER A 572 17.07 -31.07 -13.04
CA SER A 572 15.65 -31.09 -13.42
C SER A 572 15.37 -32.18 -14.45
N LEU A 573 14.14 -32.73 -14.45
CA LEU A 573 13.69 -33.71 -15.45
C LEU A 573 12.43 -33.19 -16.13
N ARG A 574 12.46 -33.05 -17.47
CA ARG A 574 11.27 -32.66 -18.26
C ARG A 574 11.19 -33.52 -19.51
N SER A 575 10.03 -34.14 -19.75
CA SER A 575 9.78 -34.96 -20.95
C SER A 575 10.85 -36.03 -21.22
N GLY A 576 11.43 -36.60 -20.15
CA GLY A 576 12.51 -37.58 -20.24
C GLY A 576 13.91 -37.00 -20.44
N GLU A 577 14.10 -35.67 -20.43
CA GLU A 577 15.41 -35.03 -20.47
C GLU A 577 15.85 -34.56 -19.08
N LEU A 578 16.98 -35.08 -18.61
CA LEU A 578 17.68 -34.65 -17.40
C LEU A 578 18.60 -33.48 -17.75
N ARG A 579 18.46 -32.36 -17.04
CA ARG A 579 19.35 -31.19 -17.15
C ARG A 579 20.11 -31.00 -15.86
N LEU A 580 21.43 -30.86 -15.97
CA LEU A 580 22.33 -30.56 -14.86
C LEU A 580 22.74 -29.08 -14.95
N SER A 581 22.64 -28.36 -13.84
CA SER A 581 22.89 -26.92 -13.74
C SER A 581 23.65 -26.58 -12.46
N ASN A 582 24.22 -25.37 -12.38
CA ASN A 582 25.04 -24.93 -11.24
C ASN A 582 26.09 -25.97 -10.84
N ILE A 583 26.84 -26.46 -11.84
CA ILE A 583 27.81 -27.54 -11.70
C ILE A 583 29.08 -27.02 -11.04
N ALA A 584 29.53 -27.72 -10.00
CA ALA A 584 30.80 -27.52 -9.32
C ALA A 584 31.61 -28.83 -9.36
N SER A 585 32.92 -28.74 -9.54
CA SER A 585 33.86 -29.87 -9.62
C SER A 585 35.13 -29.60 -8.81
N GLY A 586 35.93 -30.63 -8.55
CA GLY A 586 37.25 -30.48 -7.90
C GLY A 586 38.31 -29.82 -8.82
N GLU A 587 39.30 -29.18 -8.19
CA GLU A 587 40.58 -28.75 -8.81
C GLU A 587 40.51 -27.98 -10.16
N GLY A 588 39.77 -26.86 -10.22
CA GLY A 588 39.88 -25.92 -11.35
C GLY A 588 39.24 -26.39 -12.67
N LEU A 589 38.56 -27.54 -12.68
CA LEU A 589 37.89 -28.13 -13.85
C LEU A 589 36.47 -27.58 -14.09
N ASP A 590 36.03 -26.58 -13.32
CA ASP A 590 34.65 -26.09 -13.35
C ASP A 590 34.18 -25.61 -14.73
N ALA A 591 35.07 -25.04 -15.54
CA ALA A 591 34.74 -24.61 -16.89
C ALA A 591 34.46 -25.81 -17.81
N PHE A 592 35.32 -26.83 -17.76
CA PHE A 592 35.14 -28.08 -18.49
C PHE A 592 33.88 -28.80 -18.04
N ALA A 593 33.70 -29.00 -16.72
CA ALA A 593 32.57 -29.71 -16.14
C ALA A 593 31.21 -29.06 -16.49
N ARG A 594 31.14 -27.71 -16.55
CA ARG A 594 29.92 -27.00 -16.96
C ARG A 594 29.54 -27.30 -18.41
N VAL A 595 30.51 -27.35 -19.32
CA VAL A 595 30.25 -27.67 -20.73
C VAL A 595 29.94 -29.15 -20.88
N TYR A 596 30.75 -30.00 -20.26
CA TYR A 596 30.69 -31.45 -20.43
C TYR A 596 29.43 -32.08 -19.84
N TRP A 597 29.07 -31.72 -18.60
CA TRP A 597 27.92 -32.29 -17.91
C TRP A 597 26.64 -31.46 -18.08
N GLY A 598 26.77 -30.14 -18.22
CA GLY A 598 25.65 -29.19 -18.22
C GLY A 598 25.34 -28.53 -19.57
N GLY A 599 26.23 -28.65 -20.56
CA GLY A 599 26.11 -27.94 -21.83
C GLY A 599 24.94 -28.41 -22.70
N LYS A 600 24.49 -29.66 -22.52
CA LYS A 600 23.35 -30.24 -23.24
C LYS A 600 22.46 -31.08 -22.32
N PRO A 601 21.16 -31.21 -22.63
CA PRO A 601 20.28 -32.13 -21.93
C PRO A 601 20.69 -33.59 -22.14
N TRP A 602 20.37 -34.42 -21.15
CA TRP A 602 20.60 -35.85 -21.14
C TRP A 602 19.26 -36.57 -21.32
N ARG A 603 19.05 -37.22 -22.46
CA ARG A 603 17.78 -37.90 -22.77
C ARG A 603 17.74 -39.29 -22.15
N LYS A 604 16.70 -39.58 -21.38
CA LYS A 604 16.45 -40.90 -20.79
C LYS A 604 16.15 -41.91 -21.89
N ILE A 605 16.89 -43.01 -21.89
CA ILE A 605 16.77 -44.12 -22.86
C ILE A 605 16.40 -45.45 -22.19
N SER A 606 16.53 -45.58 -20.87
CA SER A 606 16.05 -46.73 -20.08
C SER A 606 15.77 -46.36 -18.63
#